data_AF-A0A218WQR4-F1
#
_entry.id   AF-A0A218WQR4-F1
#
_cell.length_a   1.000
_cell.length_b   1.000
_cell.length_c   1.000
_cell.angle_alpha   90.00
_cell.angle_beta   90.00
_cell.angle_gamma   90.00
#
_symmetry.space_group_name_H-M   'P 1'
#
loop_
_entity.id
_entity.type
_entity.pdbx_description
1 polymer ?
#
loop_
_entity_poly.entity_id
_entity_poly.type
_entity_poly.pdbx_seq_one_letter_code
_entity_poly.pdbx_strand_id
1 'polypeptide(L)'
;MRLGPLGDLTVGLGPTEDLRMGLGPMEDLRMGLGPVGDLTVGLGPTEDLRMELGPVGDLTVGLGPTEDLRMGLGPLGDLTVGLGFTEDLRMGLDPLGDLTVGLGPTKDLRMGLGTVRI
;
A
#
# COMPACT_ATOMS: atom_id res chain seq x y z
N MET A 1 -13.65 -7.79 8.01
CA MET A 1 -13.55 -6.92 6.82
C MET A 1 -14.83 -6.09 6.74
N ARG A 2 -14.74 -4.76 6.71
CA ARG A 2 -15.87 -3.86 6.43
C ARG A 2 -15.48 -3.09 5.17
N LEU A 3 -16.17 -3.35 4.08
CA LEU A 3 -15.91 -2.75 2.78
C LEU A 3 -16.92 -1.61 2.57
N GLY A 4 -16.44 -0.45 2.13
CA GLY A 4 -17.31 0.61 1.62
C GLY A 4 -17.98 0.20 0.30
N PRO A 5 -18.81 1.07 -0.30
CA PRO A 5 -19.23 0.85 -1.68
C PRO A 5 -17.99 0.73 -2.56
N LEU A 6 -17.92 -0.36 -3.35
CA LEU A 6 -16.84 -0.71 -4.27
C LEU A 6 -17.43 -0.90 -5.66
N GLY A 7 -16.81 -0.31 -6.67
CA GLY A 7 -17.05 -0.62 -8.07
C GLY A 7 -16.31 -1.90 -8.45
N ASP A 8 -15.15 -1.75 -9.10
CA ASP A 8 -14.37 -2.88 -9.60
C ASP A 8 -13.32 -3.36 -8.58
N LEU A 9 -13.37 -4.65 -8.26
CA LEU A 9 -12.50 -5.29 -7.27
C LEU A 9 -11.70 -6.43 -7.88
N THR A 10 -10.37 -6.35 -7.79
CA THR A 10 -9.44 -7.44 -8.11
C THR A 10 -8.43 -7.62 -6.99
N VAL A 11 -8.44 -8.77 -6.34
CA VAL A 11 -7.51 -9.10 -5.26
C VAL A 11 -6.88 -10.46 -5.52
N GLY A 12 -5.56 -10.50 -5.68
CA GLY A 12 -4.74 -11.71 -5.68
C GLY A 12 -3.96 -11.78 -4.37
N LEU A 13 -4.13 -12.85 -3.60
CA LEU A 13 -3.46 -13.04 -2.32
C LEU A 13 -2.49 -14.22 -2.39
N GLY A 14 -1.25 -13.97 -2.04
CA GLY A 14 -0.27 -14.98 -1.69
C GLY A 14 -0.48 -15.50 -0.26
N PRO A 15 0.42 -16.36 0.22
CA PRO A 15 0.41 -16.81 1.61
C PRO A 15 0.55 -15.61 2.56
N THR A 16 -0.32 -15.51 3.57
CA THR A 16 -0.22 -14.50 4.62
C THR A 16 -0.51 -15.15 5.97
N GLU A 17 0.24 -14.79 7.01
CA GLU A 17 0.00 -15.29 8.37
C GLU A 17 -1.23 -14.60 8.97
N ASP A 18 -1.18 -13.28 9.11
CA ASP A 18 -2.31 -12.46 9.53
C ASP A 18 -2.64 -11.32 8.55
N LEU A 19 -3.92 -11.15 8.23
CA LEU A 19 -4.42 -10.11 7.32
C LEU A 19 -5.49 -9.24 7.97
N ARG A 20 -5.21 -7.94 8.12
CA ARG A 20 -6.13 -6.92 8.63
C ARG A 20 -6.24 -5.78 7.64
N MET A 21 -7.40 -5.65 7.00
CA MET A 21 -7.69 -4.53 6.10
C MET A 21 -8.92 -3.75 6.56
N GLY A 22 -8.76 -2.44 6.70
CA GLY A 22 -9.82 -1.44 6.85
C GLY A 22 -9.75 -0.47 5.68
N LEU A 23 -10.75 -0.51 4.81
CA LEU A 23 -10.81 0.31 3.60
C LEU A 23 -11.97 1.29 3.70
N GLY A 24 -11.72 2.55 3.39
CA GLY A 24 -12.75 3.55 3.15
C GLY A 24 -13.56 3.26 1.87
N PRO A 25 -14.51 4.14 1.52
CA PRO A 25 -15.18 4.12 0.23
C PRO A 25 -14.17 4.17 -0.92
N MET A 26 -14.38 3.36 -1.97
CA MET A 26 -13.48 3.31 -3.12
C MET A 26 -14.18 2.94 -4.42
N GLU A 27 -13.73 3.50 -5.53
CA GLU A 27 -14.30 3.19 -6.85
C GLU A 27 -13.63 1.93 -7.41
N ASP A 28 -12.30 1.95 -7.52
CA ASP A 28 -11.51 0.86 -8.09
C ASP A 28 -10.44 0.34 -7.13
N LEU A 29 -10.43 -0.98 -6.91
CA LEU A 29 -9.46 -1.67 -6.08
C LEU A 29 -8.74 -2.78 -6.85
N ARG A 30 -7.42 -2.63 -7.03
CA ARG A 30 -6.53 -3.68 -7.53
C ARG A 30 -5.41 -3.95 -6.54
N MET A 31 -5.36 -5.17 -6.03
CA MET A 31 -4.35 -5.59 -5.07
C MET A 31 -3.76 -6.94 -5.48
N GLY A 32 -2.44 -7.01 -5.58
CA GLY A 32 -1.68 -8.24 -5.75
C GLY A 32 -0.70 -8.37 -4.61
N LEU A 33 -0.87 -9.37 -3.75
CA LEU A 33 -0.04 -9.60 -2.59
C LEU A 33 0.77 -10.88 -2.81
N GLY A 34 2.09 -10.79 -2.67
CA GLY A 34 2.97 -11.93 -2.56
C GLY A 34 2.90 -12.57 -1.16
N PRO A 35 3.84 -13.46 -0.83
CA PRO A 35 3.98 -13.98 0.52
C PRO A 35 4.24 -12.84 1.52
N VAL A 36 3.41 -12.70 2.54
CA VAL A 36 3.59 -11.72 3.62
C VAL A 36 3.56 -12.45 4.96
N GLY A 37 4.31 -12.01 5.96
CA GLY A 37 4.09 -12.39 7.35
C GLY A 37 2.78 -11.78 7.84
N ASP A 38 2.86 -10.62 8.49
CA ASP A 38 1.68 -9.88 8.94
C ASP A 38 1.37 -8.69 8.04
N LEU A 39 0.11 -8.56 7.60
CA LEU A 39 -0.38 -7.43 6.81
C LEU A 39 -1.47 -6.66 7.55
N THR A 40 -1.20 -5.39 7.86
CA THR A 40 -2.19 -4.42 8.36
C THR A 40 -2.30 -3.23 7.42
N VAL A 41 -3.48 -2.99 6.86
CA VAL A 41 -3.76 -1.86 5.96
C VAL A 41 -4.98 -1.09 6.45
N GLY A 42 -4.83 0.21 6.66
CA GLY A 42 -5.88 1.16 6.96
C GLY A 42 -5.89 2.29 5.94
N LEU A 43 -6.87 2.32 5.05
CA LEU A 43 -7.02 3.36 4.03
C LEU A 43 -8.25 4.21 4.32
N GLY A 44 -8.09 5.52 4.18
CA GLY A 44 -9.20 6.46 4.08
C GLY A 44 -10.00 6.26 2.78
N PRO A 45 -10.95 7.17 2.49
CA PRO A 45 -11.63 7.23 1.20
C PRO A 45 -10.61 7.38 0.06
N THR A 46 -10.71 6.54 -0.96
CA THR A 46 -9.81 6.60 -2.11
C THR A 46 -10.50 6.25 -3.40
N GLU A 47 -10.28 6.99 -4.49
CA GLU A 47 -10.97 6.69 -5.76
C GLU A 47 -10.33 5.44 -6.40
N ASP A 48 -9.03 5.49 -6.66
CA ASP A 48 -8.28 4.43 -7.33
C ASP A 48 -7.14 3.86 -6.45
N LEU A 49 -7.21 2.58 -6.10
CA LEU A 49 -6.12 1.85 -5.44
C LEU A 49 -5.49 0.81 -6.34
N ARG A 50 -4.17 0.91 -6.51
CA ARG A 50 -3.34 -0.16 -7.07
C ARG A 50 -2.19 -0.49 -6.15
N MET A 51 -2.16 -1.72 -5.66
CA MET A 51 -1.10 -2.20 -4.78
C MET A 51 -0.55 -3.52 -5.30
N GLU A 52 0.75 -3.59 -5.53
CA GLU A 52 1.48 -4.78 -5.95
C GLU A 52 2.62 -5.02 -4.96
N LEU A 53 2.51 -6.07 -4.17
CA LEU A 53 3.47 -6.39 -3.12
C LEU A 53 4.17 -7.71 -3.45
N GLY A 54 5.49 -7.70 -3.40
CA GLY A 54 6.32 -8.88 -3.39
C GLY A 54 6.35 -9.55 -2.01
N PRO A 55 7.34 -10.44 -1.78
CA PRO A 55 7.56 -11.03 -0.47
C PRO A 55 7.89 -9.96 0.59
N VAL A 56 7.13 -9.88 1.68
CA VAL A 56 7.41 -8.94 2.77
C VAL A 56 7.40 -9.70 4.11
N GLY A 57 8.19 -9.24 5.08
CA GLY A 57 8.06 -9.67 6.48
C GLY A 57 6.74 -9.15 7.04
N ASP A 58 6.80 -8.07 7.81
CA ASP A 58 5.60 -7.41 8.34
C ASP A 58 5.31 -6.09 7.62
N LEU A 59 4.07 -5.86 7.22
CA LEU A 59 3.62 -4.65 6.55
C LEU A 59 2.50 -3.97 7.31
N THR A 60 2.74 -2.73 7.72
CA THR A 60 1.72 -1.83 8.27
C THR A 60 1.58 -0.56 7.43
N VAL A 61 0.39 -0.30 6.91
CA VAL A 61 0.08 0.86 6.07
C VAL A 61 -1.12 1.60 6.65
N GLY A 62 -0.97 2.90 6.92
CA GLY A 62 -2.02 3.81 7.38
C GLY A 62 -2.06 5.06 6.51
N LEU A 63 -3.09 5.21 5.68
CA LEU A 63 -3.20 6.29 4.72
C LEU A 63 -4.49 7.08 4.93
N GLY A 64 -4.37 8.40 4.88
CA GLY A 64 -5.50 9.32 4.83
C GLY A 64 -6.27 9.22 3.51
N PRO A 65 -7.25 10.11 3.29
CA PRO A 65 -7.97 10.17 2.03
C PRO A 65 -6.98 10.42 0.87
N THR A 66 -7.12 9.66 -0.21
CA THR A 66 -6.24 9.74 -1.39
C THR A 66 -7.03 9.64 -2.68
N GLU A 67 -6.85 10.48 -3.69
CA GLU A 67 -7.56 10.26 -4.97
C GLU A 67 -6.97 9.05 -5.70
N ASP A 68 -5.66 9.12 -5.98
CA ASP A 68 -4.94 8.14 -6.79
C ASP A 68 -3.80 7.50 -5.99
N LEU A 69 -3.89 6.20 -5.70
CA LEU A 69 -2.85 5.47 -4.98
C LEU A 69 -2.24 4.35 -5.82
N ARG A 70 -0.92 4.38 -5.97
CA ARG A 70 -0.13 3.31 -6.58
C ARG A 70 1.07 2.93 -5.71
N MET A 71 1.12 1.68 -5.28
CA MET A 71 2.22 1.15 -4.48
C MET A 71 2.76 -0.14 -5.11
N GLY A 72 4.07 -0.17 -5.38
CA GLY A 72 4.80 -1.34 -5.83
C GLY A 72 5.93 -1.64 -4.85
N LEU A 73 5.86 -2.76 -4.14
CA LEU A 73 6.89 -3.18 -3.19
C LEU A 73 7.57 -4.44 -3.69
N GLY A 74 8.89 -4.44 -3.74
CA GLY A 74 9.70 -5.62 -3.92
C GLY A 74 9.88 -6.41 -2.62
N PRO A 75 10.79 -7.40 -2.62
CA PRO A 75 11.18 -8.16 -1.44
C PRO A 75 11.66 -7.25 -0.30
N LEU A 76 10.90 -7.09 0.79
CA LEU A 76 11.28 -6.23 1.92
C LEU A 76 11.30 -7.02 3.24
N GLY A 77 12.02 -6.50 4.23
CA GLY A 77 11.85 -6.89 5.63
C GLY A 77 10.55 -6.31 6.18
N ASP A 78 10.62 -5.54 7.26
CA ASP A 78 9.45 -4.92 7.87
C ASP A 78 9.22 -3.50 7.33
N LEU A 79 8.00 -3.18 6.92
CA LEU A 79 7.63 -1.88 6.39
C LEU A 79 6.48 -1.27 7.18
N THR A 80 6.68 -0.04 7.65
CA THR A 80 5.62 0.79 8.23
C THR A 80 5.46 2.10 7.46
N VAL A 81 4.26 2.40 6.97
CA VAL A 81 3.95 3.62 6.22
C VAL A 81 2.76 4.33 6.85
N GLY A 82 2.93 5.62 7.16
CA GLY A 82 1.88 6.52 7.64
C GLY A 82 1.82 7.80 6.82
N LEU A 83 0.77 8.02 6.03
CA LEU A 83 0.62 9.22 5.21
C LEU A 83 -0.71 9.93 5.49
N GLY A 84 -0.67 11.27 5.49
CA GLY A 84 -1.84 12.13 5.54
C GLY A 84 -2.62 12.18 4.21
N PHE A 85 -3.51 13.18 4.09
CA PHE A 85 -4.22 13.46 2.84
C PHE A 85 -3.24 13.64 1.68
N THR A 86 -3.45 12.90 0.58
CA THR A 86 -2.61 12.97 -0.61
C THR A 86 -3.50 13.04 -1.86
N GLU A 87 -3.26 13.90 -2.85
CA GLU A 87 -4.02 13.80 -4.11
C GLU A 87 -3.50 12.59 -4.91
N ASP A 88 -2.20 12.60 -5.24
CA ASP A 88 -1.53 11.51 -5.95
C ASP A 88 -0.41 10.88 -5.12
N LEU A 89 -0.52 9.58 -4.81
CA LEU A 89 0.52 8.79 -4.17
C LEU A 89 1.10 7.74 -5.11
N ARG A 90 2.40 7.81 -5.38
CA ARG A 90 3.15 6.75 -6.06
C ARG A 90 4.37 6.33 -5.27
N MET A 91 4.40 5.08 -4.82
CA MET A 91 5.52 4.51 -4.07
C MET A 91 6.06 3.25 -4.76
N GLY A 92 7.36 3.21 -5.01
CA GLY A 92 8.08 2.06 -5.53
C GLY A 92 9.28 1.75 -4.63
N LEU A 93 9.33 0.58 -4.00
CA LEU A 93 10.45 0.16 -3.15
C LEU A 93 11.07 -1.13 -3.71
N ASP A 94 12.38 -1.13 -3.93
CA ASP A 94 13.17 -2.32 -4.29
C ASP A 94 13.67 -3.03 -3.02
N PRO A 95 14.36 -4.18 -3.15
CA PRO A 95 14.86 -4.92 -2.00
C PRO A 95 15.65 -4.07 -1.02
N LEU A 96 15.07 -3.92 0.17
CA LEU A 96 15.60 -3.19 1.30
C LEU A 96 15.33 -4.01 2.57
N GLY A 97 16.05 -3.70 3.64
CA GLY A 97 15.69 -4.19 4.98
C GLY A 97 14.45 -3.49 5.50
N ASP A 98 14.45 -3.15 6.78
CA ASP A 98 13.29 -2.52 7.40
C ASP A 98 13.19 -1.04 7.06
N LEU A 99 11.97 -0.54 6.84
CA LEU A 99 11.70 0.84 6.50
C LEU A 99 10.50 1.39 7.26
N THR A 100 10.61 2.64 7.71
CA THR A 100 9.49 3.39 8.28
C THR A 100 9.37 4.75 7.59
N VAL A 101 8.18 5.07 7.08
CA VAL A 101 7.88 6.33 6.39
C VAL A 101 6.70 7.01 7.08
N GLY A 102 6.85 8.29 7.42
CA GLY A 102 5.80 9.11 8.02
C GLY A 102 5.75 10.48 7.36
N LEU A 103 4.68 10.82 6.65
CA LEU A 103 4.55 12.12 5.96
C LEU A 103 3.19 12.78 6.20
N GLY A 104 3.20 14.10 6.28
CA GLY A 104 1.99 14.91 6.41
C GLY A 104 1.22 15.07 5.08
N PRO A 105 0.17 15.90 5.07
CA PRO A 105 -0.62 16.16 3.87
C PRO A 105 0.26 16.68 2.73
N THR A 106 0.15 16.07 1.56
CA THR A 106 0.93 16.40 0.38
C THR A 106 0.01 16.45 -0.83
N LYS A 107 0.29 17.26 -1.86
CA LYS A 107 -0.48 17.19 -3.11
C LYS A 107 -0.04 15.98 -3.94
N ASP A 108 1.22 15.98 -4.34
CA ASP A 108 1.82 14.86 -5.07
C ASP A 108 2.98 14.26 -4.28
N LEU A 109 2.91 12.97 -3.98
CA LEU A 109 4.01 12.23 -3.38
C LEU A 109 4.46 11.11 -4.31
N ARG A 110 5.70 11.24 -4.81
CA ARG A 110 6.36 10.19 -5.58
C ARG A 110 7.65 9.77 -4.88
N MET A 111 7.68 8.54 -4.40
CA MET A 111 8.84 7.95 -3.73
C MET A 111 9.28 6.69 -4.47
N GLY A 112 10.52 6.68 -4.93
CA GLY A 112 11.13 5.51 -5.57
C GLY A 112 12.44 5.20 -4.88
N LEU A 113 12.47 4.24 -3.95
CA LEU A 113 13.70 3.76 -3.34
C LEU A 113 14.10 2.48 -4.04
N GLY A 114 14.70 2.68 -5.21
CA GLY A 114 15.14 1.63 -6.10
C GLY A 114 16.66 1.56 -6.19
N THR A 115 17.24 0.37 -6.34
CA THR A 115 18.58 0.30 -6.92
C THR A 115 18.47 0.77 -8.37
N VAL A 116 19.04 1.93 -8.69
CA VAL A 116 19.29 2.30 -10.09
C VAL A 116 20.24 1.24 -10.64
N ARG A 117 19.69 0.26 -11.36
CA ARG A 117 20.48 -0.68 -12.12
C ARG A 117 20.96 0.06 -13.37
N ILE A 118 22.12 0.71 -13.25
CA ILE A 118 22.96 1.14 -14.37
C ILE A 118 23.40 -0.06 -15.21
#